data_AF-A0A5N5QJF2-F1
#
_entry.id   AF-A0A5N5QJF2-F1
#
_cell.length_a   1.000
_cell.length_b   1.000
_cell.length_c   1.000
_cell.angle_alpha   90.00
_cell.angle_beta   90.00
_cell.angle_gamma   90.00
#
_symmetry.space_group_name_H-M   'P 1'
#
loop_
_entity.id
_entity.type
_entity.pdbx_description
1 polymer ?
#
loop_
_entity_poly.entity_id
_entity_poly.type
_entity_poly.pdbx_seq_one_letter_code
_entity_poly.pdbx_strand_id
1 'polypeptide(L)'
;MQALPPCQLCSRPIQSPTEAETDGQSDTSDLDETDSIKLSNCNHTFHWSCWATYESQDRANRASCPAPNCGAHTLTYSSSAQSVSCSSSQGQGRLFVTLYNEGGTTPHFDLGQALDDEQYYDTHPTAKLARAFRSMVVAGDFEAARDIMTSEDWKDLGLNVDCLDEREEGGTGGLSALELALGKQDEEAARTLIGWGARLPQGTENLVG
;
A
#
# COMPACT_ATOMS: atom_id res chain seq x y z
N MET A 1 22.57 2.27 -19.21
CA MET A 1 21.57 1.70 -18.28
C MET A 1 22.26 0.60 -17.51
N GLN A 2 22.28 0.63 -16.17
CA GLN A 2 22.86 -0.45 -15.37
C GLN A 2 21.78 -1.50 -15.12
N ALA A 3 22.03 -2.74 -15.53
CA ALA A 3 21.20 -3.87 -15.15
C ALA A 3 21.17 -3.99 -13.62
N LEU A 4 19.99 -4.23 -13.05
CA LEU A 4 19.87 -4.49 -11.62
C LEU A 4 20.59 -5.81 -11.27
N PRO A 5 21.30 -5.89 -10.13
CA PRO A 5 21.86 -7.16 -9.68
C PRO A 5 20.73 -8.18 -9.45
N PRO A 6 21.01 -9.49 -9.61
CA PRO A 6 20.01 -10.53 -9.42
C PRO A 6 19.49 -10.58 -7.99
N CYS A 7 18.28 -11.11 -7.83
CA CYS A 7 17.65 -11.27 -6.52
C CYS A 7 18.49 -12.19 -5.62
N GLN A 8 18.83 -11.71 -4.42
CA GLN A 8 19.70 -12.45 -3.49
C GLN A 8 19.00 -13.61 -2.75
N LEU A 9 17.69 -13.81 -2.95
CA LEU A 9 16.93 -14.94 -2.39
C LEU A 9 16.77 -16.09 -3.39
N CYS A 10 16.37 -15.80 -4.63
CA CYS A 10 16.11 -16.82 -5.65
C CYS A 10 17.23 -16.94 -6.71
N SER A 11 18.22 -16.04 -6.68
CA SER A 11 19.31 -15.94 -7.68
C SER A 11 18.87 -15.71 -9.13
N ARG A 12 17.58 -15.39 -9.36
CA ARG A 12 17.06 -15.07 -10.69
C ARG A 12 17.30 -13.59 -11.03
N PRO A 13 17.46 -13.24 -12.32
CA PRO A 13 17.60 -11.85 -12.74
C PRO A 13 16.36 -11.04 -12.37
N ILE A 14 16.58 -9.74 -12.11
CA ILE A 14 15.52 -8.76 -11.93
C ILE A 14 15.34 -8.05 -13.27
N GLN A 15 14.14 -8.07 -13.81
CA GLN A 15 13.84 -7.35 -15.05
C GLN A 15 13.80 -5.85 -14.77
N SER A 16 14.35 -5.05 -15.69
CA SER A 16 14.21 -3.60 -15.56
C SER A 16 12.81 -3.19 -16.00
N PRO A 17 12.17 -2.22 -15.31
CA PRO A 17 10.81 -1.78 -15.65
C PRO A 17 10.66 -1.08 -17.02
N THR A 18 11.70 -1.09 -17.87
CA THR A 18 11.72 -0.40 -19.17
C THR A 18 11.94 -1.33 -20.36
N GLU A 19 12.08 -2.65 -20.15
CA GLU A 19 12.37 -3.62 -21.24
C GLU A 19 11.11 -4.30 -21.81
N ALA A 20 9.92 -3.86 -21.42
CA ALA A 20 8.65 -4.36 -21.97
C ALA A 20 8.31 -3.74 -23.34
N GLU A 21 9.24 -3.73 -24.30
CA GLU A 21 8.93 -3.40 -25.69
C GLU A 21 9.42 -4.52 -26.63
N THR A 22 8.47 -5.39 -27.02
CA THR A 22 8.38 -6.13 -28.30
C THR A 22 9.63 -6.84 -28.84
N ASP A 23 9.69 -8.18 -28.72
CA ASP A 23 9.82 -9.07 -29.89
C ASP A 23 9.35 -10.49 -29.51
N GLY A 24 9.04 -11.28 -30.53
CA GLY A 24 8.10 -12.40 -30.46
C GLY A 24 8.52 -13.61 -29.62
N GLN A 25 7.49 -14.24 -29.05
CA GLN A 25 7.40 -15.67 -28.80
C GLN A 25 8.38 -16.24 -27.77
N SER A 26 7.96 -16.25 -26.51
CA SER A 26 8.36 -17.27 -25.55
C SER A 26 7.16 -17.63 -24.68
N ASP A 27 6.56 -18.78 -24.99
CA ASP A 27 5.69 -19.53 -24.08
C ASP A 27 6.51 -19.96 -22.86
N THR A 28 6.64 -19.08 -21.87
CA THR A 28 6.97 -19.48 -20.50
C THR A 28 6.05 -18.74 -19.55
N SER A 29 5.06 -19.47 -19.06
CA SER A 29 4.15 -19.11 -17.98
C SER A 29 4.89 -19.10 -16.64
N ASP A 30 5.87 -18.21 -16.50
CA ASP A 30 6.49 -17.85 -15.24
C ASP A 30 6.36 -16.33 -15.14
N LEU A 31 5.43 -15.90 -14.29
CA LEU A 31 5.05 -14.51 -14.01
C LEU A 31 6.26 -13.56 -14.07
N ASP A 32 6.27 -12.66 -15.05
CA ASP A 32 7.22 -11.55 -15.15
C ASP A 32 6.99 -10.61 -13.96
N GLU A 33 7.62 -10.93 -12.84
CA GLU A 33 7.58 -10.07 -11.68
C GLU A 33 8.56 -8.91 -11.87
N THR A 34 8.02 -7.78 -12.34
CA THR A 34 8.73 -6.53 -12.59
C THR A 34 9.15 -5.80 -11.31
N ASP A 35 8.48 -6.13 -10.20
CA ASP A 35 8.62 -5.38 -8.97
C ASP A 35 9.81 -5.87 -8.15
N SER A 36 10.71 -4.94 -7.85
CA SER A 36 11.91 -5.24 -7.08
C SER A 36 12.23 -4.15 -6.08
N ILE A 37 12.93 -4.55 -5.03
CA ILE A 37 13.34 -3.69 -3.95
C ILE A 37 14.85 -3.68 -3.86
N LYS A 38 15.41 -2.56 -3.41
CA LYS A 38 16.82 -2.42 -3.05
C LYS A 38 16.95 -1.89 -1.63
N LEU A 39 17.66 -2.62 -0.79
CA LEU A 39 17.94 -2.21 0.59
C LEU A 39 18.95 -1.06 0.62
N SER A 40 18.61 0.04 1.29
CA SER A 40 19.45 1.24 1.35
C SER A 40 20.80 1.02 2.06
N ASN A 41 20.86 0.10 3.03
CA ASN A 41 22.04 -0.11 3.88
C ASN A 41 23.12 -0.99 3.25
N CYS A 42 22.76 -1.86 2.30
CA CYS A 42 23.69 -2.82 1.69
C CYS A 42 23.58 -2.91 0.16
N ASN A 43 22.63 -2.20 -0.46
CA ASN A 43 22.35 -2.20 -1.89
C ASN A 43 21.98 -3.56 -2.50
N HIS A 44 21.74 -4.59 -1.68
CA HIS A 44 21.20 -5.85 -2.17
C HIS A 44 19.78 -5.70 -2.69
N THR A 45 19.50 -6.40 -3.77
CA THR A 45 18.23 -6.37 -4.49
C THR A 45 17.47 -7.68 -4.34
N PHE A 46 16.15 -7.58 -4.33
CA PHE A 46 15.24 -8.70 -4.19
C PHE A 46 14.00 -8.46 -5.05
N HIS A 47 13.37 -9.52 -5.56
CA HIS A 47 11.99 -9.45 -6.04
C HIS A 47 11.07 -9.12 -4.85
N TRP A 48 10.01 -8.35 -5.09
CA TRP A 48 9.02 -8.01 -4.08
C TRP A 48 8.45 -9.28 -3.41
N SER A 49 7.99 -10.24 -4.21
CA SER A 49 7.37 -11.49 -3.74
C SER A 49 8.36 -12.38 -2.99
N CYS A 50 9.63 -12.41 -3.41
CA CYS A 50 10.66 -13.18 -2.72
C CYS A 50 10.84 -12.63 -1.30
N TRP A 51 10.90 -11.31 -1.16
CA TRP A 51 10.97 -10.69 0.15
C TRP A 51 9.70 -10.91 0.97
N ALA A 52 8.53 -10.69 0.39
CA ALA A 52 7.24 -10.90 1.06
C ALA A 52 7.07 -12.34 1.56
N THR A 53 7.48 -13.32 0.75
CA THR A 53 7.46 -14.76 1.11
C THR A 53 8.49 -15.10 2.20
N TYR A 54 9.66 -14.46 2.18
CA TYR A 54 10.67 -14.62 3.22
C TYR A 54 10.20 -14.04 4.55
N GLU A 55 9.57 -12.87 4.51
CA GLU A 55 9.06 -12.17 5.69
C GLU A 55 7.85 -12.87 6.32
N SER A 56 6.94 -13.39 5.50
CA SER A 56 5.72 -14.06 6.00
C SER A 56 6.00 -15.35 6.79
N GLN A 57 7.18 -15.95 6.63
CA GLN A 57 7.62 -17.12 7.42
C GLN A 57 7.89 -16.76 8.89
N ASP A 58 8.49 -15.60 9.13
CA ASP A 58 8.72 -15.05 10.47
C ASP A 58 8.90 -13.54 10.32
N ARG A 59 8.02 -12.75 10.97
CA ARG A 59 8.12 -11.28 10.92
C ARG A 59 9.47 -10.76 11.40
N ALA A 60 10.21 -11.48 12.24
CA ALA A 60 11.55 -11.06 12.65
C ALA A 60 12.57 -11.05 11.49
N ASN A 61 12.29 -11.77 10.40
CA ASN A 61 13.16 -11.89 9.23
C ASN A 61 13.45 -10.55 8.56
N ARG A 62 12.53 -9.58 8.66
CA ARG A 62 12.73 -8.23 8.11
C ARG A 62 13.77 -7.40 8.86
N ALA A 63 14.36 -7.90 9.95
CA ALA A 63 15.35 -7.20 10.78
C ALA A 63 16.78 -7.20 10.22
N SER A 64 17.10 -8.14 9.34
CA SER A 64 18.43 -8.30 8.74
C SER A 64 18.35 -8.72 7.28
N CYS A 65 19.32 -8.27 6.49
CA CYS A 65 19.44 -8.66 5.09
C CYS A 65 19.72 -10.17 4.95
N PRO A 66 18.90 -10.92 4.18
CA PRO A 66 19.09 -12.37 3.99
C PRO A 66 20.15 -12.73 2.95
N ALA A 67 20.77 -11.73 2.31
CA ALA A 67 21.84 -11.99 1.34
C ALA A 67 23.02 -12.71 2.01
N PRO A 68 23.63 -13.73 1.35
CA PRO A 68 24.74 -14.48 1.92
C PRO A 68 25.88 -13.57 2.39
N ASN A 69 26.34 -13.77 3.63
CA ASN A 69 27.43 -13.01 4.26
C ASN A 69 27.19 -11.50 4.43
N CYS A 70 25.95 -11.01 4.29
CA CYS A 70 25.65 -9.59 4.51
C CYS A 70 25.39 -9.27 5.98
N GLY A 71 24.31 -9.84 6.56
CA GLY A 71 23.91 -9.61 7.94
C GLY A 71 23.58 -8.15 8.31
N ALA A 72 23.49 -7.24 7.34
CA ALA A 72 23.21 -5.84 7.59
C ALA A 72 21.82 -5.66 8.22
N HIS A 73 21.73 -4.85 9.27
CA HIS A 73 20.45 -4.44 9.83
C HIS A 73 19.66 -3.62 8.81
N THR A 74 18.38 -3.92 8.68
CA THR A 74 17.49 -3.33 7.66
C THR A 74 16.47 -2.37 8.26
N LEU A 75 16.23 -2.49 9.57
CA LEU A 75 15.28 -1.64 10.28
C LEU A 75 15.93 -0.34 10.76
N THR A 76 15.24 0.76 10.51
CA THR A 76 15.57 2.08 11.00
C THR A 76 14.70 2.40 12.21
N TYR A 77 15.32 2.70 13.35
CA TYR A 77 14.62 3.08 14.58
C TYR A 77 14.71 4.59 14.75
N SER A 78 13.58 5.26 14.97
CA SER A 78 13.61 6.68 15.34
C SER A 78 14.08 6.83 16.79
N SER A 79 15.10 7.66 17.00
CA SER A 79 15.66 7.98 18.34
C SER A 79 14.66 8.66 19.29
N SER A 80 13.45 9.01 18.80
CA SER A 80 12.39 9.67 19.57
C SER A 80 11.39 8.72 20.23
N ALA A 81 11.55 7.40 20.13
CA ALA A 81 10.61 6.39 20.68
C ALA A 81 10.62 6.26 22.22
N GLN A 82 11.17 7.22 22.96
CA GLN A 82 10.94 7.35 24.39
C GLN A 82 9.84 8.39 24.63
N SER A 83 8.65 7.90 24.99
CA SER A 83 7.51 8.67 25.52
C SER A 83 6.48 9.13 24.47
N VAL A 84 5.57 8.23 24.07
CA VAL A 84 4.12 8.45 24.19
C VAL A 84 3.41 7.11 23.92
N SER A 85 2.63 6.66 24.90
CA SER A 85 1.77 5.49 24.79
C SER A 85 0.50 5.85 24.02
N CYS A 86 0.50 5.63 22.70
CA CYS A 86 -0.73 5.42 21.92
C CYS A 86 -0.46 4.41 20.80
N SER A 87 -1.20 3.32 20.88
CA SER A 87 -1.52 2.25 19.94
C SER A 87 -0.69 2.07 18.64
N SER A 88 -0.06 0.89 18.57
CA SER A 88 0.09 -0.01 17.38
C SER A 88 1.12 0.23 16.26
N SER A 89 2.22 0.95 16.49
CA SER A 89 3.45 0.81 15.64
C SER A 89 4.73 1.44 16.21
N GLN A 90 4.66 2.22 17.30
CA GLN A 90 5.76 3.10 17.73
C GLN A 90 7.02 2.44 18.32
N GLY A 91 7.10 1.11 18.37
CA GLY A 91 8.31 0.37 18.80
C GLY A 91 8.92 -0.52 17.71
N GLN A 92 8.30 -0.61 16.54
CA GLN A 92 8.76 -1.46 15.45
C GLN A 92 9.59 -0.60 14.49
N GLY A 93 10.84 -0.96 14.26
CA GLY A 93 11.69 -0.24 13.32
C GLY A 93 11.08 -0.25 11.91
N ARG A 94 11.34 0.79 11.13
CA ARG A 94 10.82 0.95 9.76
C ARG A 94 11.75 0.35 8.73
N LEU A 95 11.21 -0.27 7.70
CA LEU A 95 11.99 -0.91 6.63
C LEU A 95 11.93 -0.04 5.37
N PHE A 96 12.88 0.89 5.25
CA PHE A 96 12.97 1.76 4.09
C PHE A 96 13.79 1.14 2.95
N VAL A 97 13.19 1.07 1.77
CA VAL A 97 13.82 0.53 0.55
C VAL A 97 13.71 1.52 -0.61
N THR A 98 14.45 1.27 -1.68
CA THR A 98 14.10 1.81 -2.99
C THR A 98 13.24 0.78 -3.72
N LEU A 99 12.00 1.13 -4.04
CA LEU A 99 11.09 0.30 -4.83
C LEU A 99 11.25 0.63 -6.31
N TYR A 100 11.32 -0.40 -7.14
CA TYR A 100 11.28 -0.34 -8.59
C TYR A 100 10.06 -1.12 -9.05
N ASN A 101 9.15 -0.46 -9.75
CA ASN A 101 7.96 -1.06 -10.33
C ASN A 101 7.69 -0.48 -11.72
N GLU A 102 6.64 -0.93 -12.40
CA GLU A 102 6.25 -0.40 -13.72
C GLU A 102 5.99 1.11 -13.70
N GLY A 103 5.55 1.65 -12.56
CA GLY A 103 5.33 3.09 -12.34
C GLY A 103 6.61 3.91 -12.14
N GLY A 104 7.78 3.28 -12.09
CA GLY A 104 9.07 3.93 -11.96
C GLY A 104 9.83 3.55 -10.68
N THR A 105 10.60 4.49 -10.14
CA THR A 105 11.44 4.28 -8.94
C THR A 105 10.95 5.14 -7.78
N THR A 106 10.60 4.50 -6.67
CA THR A 106 10.18 5.17 -5.42
C THR A 106 11.25 4.99 -4.35
N PRO A 107 12.08 6.01 -4.06
CA PRO A 107 13.04 5.97 -2.97
C PRO A 107 12.36 6.12 -1.60
N HIS A 108 12.98 5.60 -0.55
CA HIS A 108 12.48 5.68 0.85
C HIS A 108 11.07 5.12 1.04
N PHE A 109 10.70 4.10 0.27
CA PHE A 109 9.44 3.40 0.42
C PHE A 109 9.47 2.54 1.70
N ASP A 110 8.45 2.65 2.56
CA ASP A 110 8.34 1.83 3.78
C ASP A 110 7.73 0.48 3.44
N LEU A 111 8.59 -0.47 3.06
CA LEU A 111 8.19 -1.83 2.73
C LEU A 111 7.60 -2.57 3.93
N GLY A 112 8.08 -2.27 5.15
CA GLY A 112 7.57 -2.89 6.36
C GLY A 112 6.10 -2.57 6.56
N GLN A 113 5.75 -1.29 6.43
CA GLN A 113 4.37 -0.83 6.51
C GLN A 113 3.50 -1.43 5.40
N ALA A 114 3.99 -1.47 4.16
CA ALA A 114 3.25 -2.04 3.05
C ALA A 114 2.89 -3.52 3.24
N LEU A 115 3.84 -4.33 3.74
CA LEU A 115 3.59 -5.74 4.07
C LEU A 115 2.63 -5.90 5.25
N ASP A 116 2.76 -5.03 6.27
CA ASP A 116 1.86 -5.05 7.41
C ASP A 116 0.42 -4.69 7.02
N ASP A 117 0.27 -3.76 6.10
CA ASP A 117 -1.02 -3.37 5.53
C ASP A 117 -1.64 -4.52 4.73
N GLU A 118 -0.87 -5.16 3.85
CA GLU A 118 -1.32 -6.33 3.07
C GLU A 118 -1.87 -7.43 4.00
N GLN A 119 -1.09 -7.80 5.03
CA GLN A 119 -1.52 -8.79 6.03
C GLN A 119 -2.76 -8.36 6.81
N TYR A 120 -2.88 -7.06 7.13
CA TYR A 120 -4.05 -6.53 7.82
C TYR A 120 -5.30 -6.68 6.96
N TYR A 121 -5.27 -6.21 5.71
CA TYR A 121 -6.45 -6.23 4.85
C TYR A 121 -6.89 -7.65 4.47
N ASP A 122 -5.98 -8.61 4.41
CA ASP A 122 -6.34 -10.02 4.19
C ASP A 122 -7.17 -10.63 5.32
N THR A 123 -7.04 -10.10 6.53
CA THR A 123 -7.82 -10.54 7.70
C THR A 123 -8.98 -9.61 8.06
N HIS A 124 -9.10 -8.46 7.38
CA HIS A 124 -10.10 -7.43 7.64
C HIS A 124 -10.84 -7.06 6.34
N PRO A 125 -11.72 -7.93 5.81
CA PRO A 125 -12.39 -7.73 4.52
C PRO A 125 -13.22 -6.43 4.48
N THR A 126 -13.84 -6.05 5.59
CA THR A 126 -14.56 -4.77 5.72
C THR A 126 -13.64 -3.57 5.48
N ALA A 127 -12.46 -3.55 6.10
CA ALA A 127 -11.47 -2.48 5.91
C ALA A 127 -10.90 -2.50 4.49
N LYS A 128 -10.68 -3.69 3.91
CA LYS A 128 -10.19 -3.86 2.53
C LYS A 128 -11.15 -3.25 1.51
N LEU A 129 -12.45 -3.54 1.62
CA LEU A 129 -13.46 -2.96 0.74
C LEU A 129 -13.66 -1.46 0.99
N ALA A 130 -13.67 -1.01 2.24
CA ALA A 130 -13.75 0.41 2.56
C ALA A 130 -12.57 1.19 1.93
N ARG A 131 -11.35 0.64 2.01
CA ARG A 131 -10.16 1.21 1.36
C ARG A 131 -10.29 1.28 -0.14
N ALA A 132 -10.76 0.19 -0.78
CA ALA A 132 -10.93 0.14 -2.23
C ALA A 132 -11.95 1.19 -2.69
N PHE A 133 -13.12 1.25 -2.05
CA PHE A 133 -14.14 2.26 -2.31
C PHE A 133 -13.60 3.68 -2.16
N ARG A 134 -12.97 3.99 -1.02
CA ARG A 134 -12.39 5.33 -0.75
C ARG A 134 -11.33 5.70 -1.79
N SER A 135 -10.51 4.74 -2.22
CA SER A 135 -9.46 4.96 -3.23
C SER A 135 -10.04 5.27 -4.61
N MET A 136 -11.10 4.56 -5.03
CA MET A 136 -11.80 4.81 -6.30
C MET A 136 -12.44 6.21 -6.31
N VAL A 137 -13.12 6.58 -5.22
CA VAL A 137 -13.70 7.92 -5.06
C VAL A 137 -12.62 9.00 -5.15
N VAL A 138 -11.50 8.81 -4.45
CA VAL A 138 -10.36 9.75 -4.49
C VAL A 138 -9.74 9.86 -5.88
N ALA A 139 -9.76 8.79 -6.66
CA ALA A 139 -9.30 8.79 -8.05
C ALA A 139 -10.32 9.43 -9.02
N GLY A 140 -11.53 9.76 -8.55
CA GLY A 140 -12.63 10.22 -9.40
C GLY A 140 -13.33 9.12 -10.19
N ASP A 141 -13.04 7.84 -9.88
CA ASP A 141 -13.64 6.68 -10.52
C ASP A 141 -14.95 6.29 -9.82
N PHE A 142 -15.99 7.08 -10.05
CA PHE A 142 -17.29 6.89 -9.42
C PHE A 142 -18.05 5.66 -9.96
N GLU A 143 -17.73 5.21 -11.17
CA GLU A 143 -18.34 4.00 -11.74
C GLU A 143 -17.84 2.77 -11.00
N ALA A 144 -16.52 2.60 -10.85
CA ALA A 144 -15.95 1.49 -10.09
C ALA A 144 -16.37 1.54 -8.61
N ALA A 145 -16.41 2.74 -8.01
CA ALA A 145 -16.88 2.91 -6.63
C ALA A 145 -18.33 2.44 -6.46
N ARG A 146 -19.20 2.74 -7.43
CA ARG A 146 -20.59 2.30 -7.43
C ARG A 146 -20.70 0.79 -7.62
N ASP A 147 -19.91 0.20 -8.48
CA ASP A 147 -19.90 -1.25 -8.70
C ASP A 147 -19.59 -2.00 -7.40
N ILE A 148 -18.58 -1.55 -6.64
CA ILE A 148 -18.28 -2.08 -5.30
C ILE A 148 -19.51 -1.99 -4.39
N MET A 149 -20.18 -0.84 -4.32
CA MET A 149 -21.36 -0.65 -3.45
C MET A 149 -22.52 -1.60 -3.81
N THR A 150 -22.61 -2.03 -5.08
CA THR A 150 -23.66 -2.95 -5.53
C THR A 150 -23.31 -4.42 -5.40
N SER A 151 -22.05 -4.75 -5.10
CA SER A 151 -21.58 -6.11 -4.88
C SER A 151 -22.25 -6.79 -3.68
N GLU A 152 -22.29 -8.11 -3.70
CA GLU A 152 -22.84 -8.90 -2.59
C GLU A 152 -21.95 -8.78 -1.34
N ASP A 153 -20.62 -8.81 -1.51
CA ASP A 153 -19.67 -8.65 -0.40
C ASP A 153 -19.89 -7.35 0.38
N TRP A 154 -20.17 -6.24 -0.33
CA TRP A 154 -20.46 -4.95 0.31
C TRP A 154 -21.73 -5.00 1.17
N LYS A 155 -22.79 -5.63 0.66
CA LYS A 155 -24.07 -5.75 1.37
C LYS A 155 -23.96 -6.70 2.56
N ASP A 156 -23.29 -7.85 2.38
CA ASP A 156 -23.10 -8.87 3.41
C ASP A 156 -22.28 -8.35 4.59
N LEU A 157 -21.29 -7.50 4.30
CA LEU A 157 -20.48 -6.83 5.32
C LEU A 157 -21.17 -5.61 5.94
N GLY A 158 -22.38 -5.26 5.50
CA GLY A 158 -23.16 -4.15 6.04
C GLY A 158 -22.51 -2.77 5.84
N LEU A 159 -21.69 -2.64 4.79
CA LEU A 159 -20.99 -1.39 4.48
C LEU A 159 -21.94 -0.32 3.93
N ASN A 160 -21.59 0.94 4.13
CA ASN A 160 -22.29 2.10 3.59
C ASN A 160 -21.29 3.17 3.15
N VAL A 161 -21.80 4.24 2.53
CA VAL A 161 -20.97 5.31 1.94
C VAL A 161 -20.06 6.01 2.96
N ASP A 162 -20.45 6.03 4.24
CA ASP A 162 -19.65 6.59 5.34
C ASP A 162 -18.63 5.57 5.91
N CYS A 163 -18.30 4.51 5.17
CA CYS A 163 -17.30 3.55 5.61
C CYS A 163 -15.94 4.20 5.89
N LEU A 164 -15.25 3.67 6.89
CA LEU A 164 -13.96 4.16 7.35
C LEU A 164 -12.89 3.09 7.16
N ASP A 165 -11.66 3.53 6.93
CA ASP A 165 -10.47 2.69 7.05
C ASP A 165 -9.60 3.27 8.17
N GLU A 166 -9.57 2.60 9.32
CA GLU A 166 -8.79 3.03 10.49
C GLU A 166 -7.29 2.74 10.34
N ARG A 167 -6.91 1.89 9.37
CA ARG A 167 -5.52 1.46 9.17
C ARG A 167 -4.71 2.45 8.35
N GLU A 168 -5.36 3.25 7.51
CA GLU A 168 -4.67 4.14 6.57
C GLU A 168 -3.77 5.16 7.29
N GLU A 169 -2.46 5.11 7.02
CA GLU A 169 -1.50 6.09 7.53
C GLU A 169 -1.53 7.40 6.70
N GLY A 170 -1.07 8.50 7.31
CA GLY A 170 -1.04 9.82 6.66
C GLY A 170 -2.08 10.82 7.18
N GLY A 171 -2.76 10.49 8.28
CA GLY A 171 -3.77 11.36 8.89
C GLY A 171 -5.14 11.31 8.20
N THR A 172 -5.29 10.43 7.21
CA THR A 172 -6.55 10.12 6.51
C THR A 172 -7.26 8.90 7.10
N GLY A 173 -6.56 8.10 7.92
CA GLY A 173 -7.14 7.00 8.68
C GLY A 173 -8.29 7.48 9.57
N GLY A 174 -9.43 6.78 9.48
CA GLY A 174 -10.65 7.13 10.18
C GLY A 174 -11.49 8.25 9.53
N LEU A 175 -11.08 8.79 8.37
CA LEU A 175 -11.91 9.69 7.57
C LEU A 175 -12.74 8.92 6.54
N SER A 176 -13.98 9.33 6.36
CA SER A 176 -14.87 8.88 5.28
C SER A 176 -14.41 9.41 3.91
N ALA A 177 -14.91 8.81 2.84
CA ALA A 177 -14.66 9.30 1.48
C ALA A 177 -15.11 10.77 1.30
N LEU A 178 -16.17 11.18 1.98
CA LEU A 178 -16.69 12.55 1.91
C LEU A 178 -15.74 13.54 2.58
N GLU A 179 -15.22 13.21 3.76
CA GLU A 179 -14.24 14.06 4.45
C GLU A 179 -12.96 14.22 3.63
N LEU A 180 -12.52 13.16 2.94
CA LEU A 180 -11.39 13.24 2.01
C LEU A 180 -11.67 14.15 0.82
N ALA A 181 -12.85 14.04 0.21
CA ALA A 181 -13.27 14.91 -0.90
C ALA A 181 -13.33 16.38 -0.48
N LEU A 182 -13.93 16.67 0.68
CA LEU A 182 -14.00 18.02 1.24
C LEU A 182 -12.62 18.58 1.55
N GLY A 183 -11.72 17.78 2.13
CA GLY A 183 -10.34 18.19 2.40
C GLY A 183 -9.54 18.54 1.14
N LYS A 184 -9.88 17.93 0.00
CA LYS A 184 -9.28 18.22 -1.31
C LYS A 184 -10.02 19.29 -2.11
N GLN A 185 -11.11 19.84 -1.58
CA GLN A 185 -12.02 20.75 -2.31
C GLN A 185 -12.59 20.14 -3.60
N ASP A 186 -12.79 18.82 -3.61
CA ASP A 186 -13.39 18.10 -4.74
C ASP A 186 -14.91 18.14 -4.63
N GLU A 187 -15.52 19.17 -5.24
CA GLU A 187 -16.97 19.37 -5.21
C GLU A 187 -17.74 18.25 -5.92
N GLU A 188 -17.17 17.64 -6.96
CA GLU A 188 -17.83 16.60 -7.73
C GLU A 188 -17.93 15.32 -6.91
N ALA A 189 -16.81 14.90 -6.31
CA ALA A 189 -16.80 13.76 -5.38
C ALA A 189 -17.74 14.01 -4.19
N ALA A 190 -17.68 15.21 -3.58
CA ALA A 190 -18.55 15.53 -2.45
C ALA A 190 -20.05 15.48 -2.81
N ARG A 191 -20.46 16.08 -3.93
CA ARG A 191 -21.86 16.05 -4.40
C ARG A 191 -22.30 14.62 -4.72
N THR A 192 -21.44 13.82 -5.35
CA THR A 192 -21.74 12.43 -5.69
C THR A 192 -21.97 11.59 -4.44
N LEU A 193 -21.08 11.70 -3.45
CA LEU A 193 -21.18 10.97 -2.18
C LEU A 193 -22.43 11.37 -1.39
N ILE A 194 -22.76 12.66 -1.33
CA ILE A 194 -24.00 13.14 -0.71
C ILE A 194 -25.21 12.56 -1.45
N GLY A 195 -25.18 12.52 -2.79
CA GLY A 195 -26.22 11.89 -3.61
C GLY A 195 -26.38 10.39 -3.35
N TRP A 196 -25.31 9.71 -2.94
CA TRP A 196 -25.33 8.31 -2.52
C TRP A 196 -25.71 8.09 -1.04
N GLY A 197 -25.96 9.17 -0.30
CA GLY A 197 -26.43 9.14 1.09
C GLY A 197 -25.35 9.32 2.14
N ALA A 198 -24.17 9.83 1.78
CA ALA A 198 -23.14 10.20 2.75
C ALA A 198 -23.65 11.27 3.73
N ARG A 199 -23.30 11.13 5.01
CA ARG A 199 -23.66 12.10 6.04
C ARG A 199 -22.64 13.22 6.07
N LEU A 200 -23.13 14.46 6.07
CA LEU A 200 -22.29 15.63 6.25
C LEU A 200 -21.55 15.57 7.61
N PRO A 201 -20.26 15.90 7.65
CA PRO A 201 -19.51 15.99 8.90
C PRO A 201 -20.16 17.02 9.82
N GLN A 202 -20.18 16.76 11.14
CA GLN A 202 -20.74 17.71 12.11
C GLN A 202 -19.96 19.04 12.03
N GLY A 203 -20.62 20.13 11.61
CA GLY A 203 -20.05 21.48 11.51
C GLY A 203 -20.05 22.13 10.11
N THR A 204 -20.53 21.45 9.06
CA THR A 204 -20.56 22.00 7.69
C THR A 204 -21.88 22.71 7.31
N GLU A 205 -22.72 23.05 8.28
CA GLU A 205 -24.07 23.62 8.08
C GLU A 205 -24.09 25.02 7.42
N ASN A 206 -22.93 25.63 7.13
CA ASN A 206 -22.82 27.00 6.59
C ASN A 206 -22.26 27.12 5.17
N LEU A 207 -22.04 26.02 4.43
CA LEU A 207 -21.40 26.07 3.11
C LEU A 207 -22.32 25.71 1.93
N VAL A 208 -23.61 25.51 2.19
CA VAL A 208 -24.63 25.33 1.14
C VAL A 208 -25.70 26.42 1.31
N GLY A 209 -25.34 27.63 0.90
CA GLY A 209 -26.23 28.79 0.81
C GLY A 209 -26.06 29.47 -0.54
#